data_AF-D8PR49-F1
#
_entry.id   AF-D8PR49-F1
#
_cell.length_a   1.000
_cell.length_b   1.000
_cell.length_c   1.000
_cell.angle_alpha   90.00
_cell.angle_beta   90.00
_cell.angle_gamma   90.00
#
_symmetry.space_group_name_H-M   'P 1'
#
loop_
_entity.id
_entity.type
_entity.pdbx_description
1 polymer ?
#
loop_
_entity_poly.entity_id
_entity_poly.type
_entity_poly.pdbx_seq_one_letter_code
_entity_poly.pdbx_strand_id
1 'polypeptide(L)'
;MCYAHGSIDQAVKTCPMCRVFPHGRGCPHTREVCRNRANHPRCDVVYIKNAEVDTFNGCGYCKWAKTNPPAKTAGYNNQGWPGCCRPPTPSEVKHIPAADWKAVSIVHHVPVPADVRALLDRAAPPMRTQSGSPTGRSPTSPNVPGKAMPQLDRRNSNPSPNPRPKWGSSTPPKTRSPQLPRSGSAEREKISSKVNDP
;
A
#
# COMPACT_ATOMS: atom_id res chain seq x y z
N MET A 1 5.88 -7.87 -4.31
CA MET A 1 6.42 -7.38 -3.02
C MET A 1 7.62 -8.26 -2.65
N CYS A 2 8.47 -7.83 -1.70
CA CYS A 2 9.68 -8.58 -1.27
C CYS A 2 10.72 -8.85 -2.38
N TYR A 3 11.20 -7.81 -3.05
CA TYR A 3 12.18 -7.94 -4.13
C TYR A 3 13.61 -7.99 -3.59
N ALA A 4 14.51 -8.65 -4.31
CA ALA A 4 15.94 -8.57 -4.00
C ALA A 4 16.42 -7.11 -4.18
N HIS A 5 17.20 -6.62 -3.22
CA HIS A 5 17.78 -5.29 -3.29
C HIS A 5 18.70 -5.17 -4.51
N GLY A 6 18.51 -4.12 -5.32
CA GLY A 6 19.21 -3.90 -6.58
C GLY A 6 18.61 -4.63 -7.78
N SER A 7 17.49 -5.35 -7.62
CA SER A 7 16.81 -6.01 -8.75
C SER A 7 16.10 -5.00 -9.67
N ILE A 8 15.92 -5.38 -10.94
CA ILE A 8 15.12 -4.62 -11.92
C ILE A 8 13.71 -4.37 -11.39
N ASP A 9 13.13 -5.38 -10.73
CA ASP A 9 11.83 -5.29 -10.07
C ASP A 9 11.71 -4.11 -9.10
N GLN A 10 12.77 -3.82 -8.34
CA GLN A 10 12.78 -2.67 -7.43
C GLN A 10 12.69 -1.34 -8.18
N ALA A 11 13.32 -1.24 -9.35
CA ALA A 11 13.38 -0.01 -10.14
C ALA A 11 12.10 0.23 -10.96
N VAL A 12 11.50 -0.83 -11.51
CA VAL A 12 10.39 -0.69 -12.47
C VAL A 12 9.01 -0.85 -11.84
N LYS A 13 8.88 -1.57 -10.72
CA LYS A 13 7.55 -1.86 -10.15
C LYS A 13 7.00 -0.66 -9.39
N THR A 14 5.82 -0.21 -9.82
CA THR A 14 4.98 0.74 -9.09
C THR A 14 4.74 0.24 -7.66
N CYS A 15 4.54 1.16 -6.72
CA CYS A 15 4.21 0.79 -5.35
C CYS A 15 2.92 -0.04 -5.32
N PRO A 16 2.95 -1.29 -4.80
CA PRO A 16 1.78 -2.15 -4.77
C PRO A 16 0.68 -1.60 -3.88
N MET A 17 1.03 -0.85 -2.82
CA MET A 17 0.03 -0.22 -1.95
C MET A 17 -0.64 0.98 -2.61
N CYS A 18 0.07 1.78 -3.41
CA CYS A 18 -0.56 2.83 -4.22
C CYS A 18 -1.53 2.28 -5.28
N ARG A 19 -1.36 1.02 -5.70
CA ARG A 19 -2.31 0.35 -6.59
C ARG A 19 -3.62 0.00 -5.87
N VAL A 20 -3.54 -0.35 -4.59
CA VAL A 20 -4.70 -0.70 -3.77
C VAL A 20 -5.38 0.54 -3.20
N PHE A 21 -4.58 1.50 -2.72
CA PHE A 21 -4.99 2.76 -2.10
C PHE A 21 -4.35 3.91 -2.89
N PRO A 22 -5.01 4.42 -3.93
CA PRO A 22 -4.48 5.50 -4.75
C PRO A 22 -4.29 6.78 -3.94
N HIS A 23 -3.10 7.38 -4.06
CA HIS A 23 -2.74 8.64 -3.42
C HIS A 23 -2.61 9.74 -4.47
N GLY A 24 -3.11 10.94 -4.17
CA GLY A 24 -3.14 12.05 -5.13
C GLY A 24 -1.80 12.78 -5.32
N ARG A 25 -0.87 12.68 -4.37
CA ARG A 25 0.45 13.34 -4.42
C ARG A 25 1.56 12.34 -4.10
N GLY A 26 2.08 11.69 -5.13
CA GLY A 26 3.20 10.75 -5.00
C GLY A 26 2.88 9.52 -4.14
N CYS A 27 3.88 8.66 -3.99
CA CYS A 27 3.78 7.44 -3.18
C CYS A 27 4.21 7.75 -1.73
N PRO A 28 3.31 7.70 -0.74
CA PRO A 28 3.68 7.92 0.67
C PRO A 28 4.39 6.71 1.31
N HIS A 29 4.45 5.58 0.61
CA HIS A 29 5.05 4.34 1.15
C HIS A 29 6.58 4.37 1.14
N THR A 30 7.15 4.20 2.33
CA THR A 30 8.58 4.07 2.56
C THR A 30 9.02 2.63 2.35
N ARG A 31 10.04 2.45 1.52
CA ARG A 31 10.72 1.18 1.31
C ARG A 31 11.99 1.12 2.15
N GLU A 32 12.23 -0.02 2.79
CA GLU A 32 13.44 -0.30 3.56
C GLU A 32 14.08 -1.62 3.10
N VAL A 33 15.35 -1.82 3.45
CA VAL A 33 16.11 -3.03 3.10
C VAL A 33 16.31 -3.88 4.35
N CYS A 34 15.80 -5.11 4.33
CA CYS A 34 16.08 -6.12 5.34
C CYS A 34 17.36 -6.85 4.96
N ARG A 35 18.30 -6.95 5.92
CA ARG A 35 19.59 -7.63 5.78
C ARG A 35 19.71 -8.88 6.67
N ASN A 36 18.60 -9.40 7.18
CA ASN A 36 18.62 -10.55 8.08
C ASN A 36 18.85 -11.87 7.29
N ARG A 37 20.12 -12.18 7.06
CA ARG A 37 20.54 -13.36 6.30
C ARG A 37 20.22 -14.70 6.96
N ALA A 38 19.88 -14.73 8.25
CA ALA A 38 19.38 -15.96 8.87
C ALA A 38 18.01 -16.35 8.30
N ASN A 39 17.14 -15.37 8.03
CA ASN A 39 15.77 -15.62 7.55
C ASN A 39 15.64 -15.60 6.03
N HIS A 40 16.55 -14.92 5.33
CA HIS A 40 16.60 -14.87 3.87
C HIS A 40 18.07 -14.84 3.38
N PRO A 41 18.78 -15.99 3.41
CA PRO A 41 20.23 -16.03 3.14
C PRO A 41 20.60 -15.58 1.73
N ARG A 42 19.70 -15.76 0.76
CA ARG A 42 19.98 -15.56 -0.68
C ARG A 42 20.20 -14.10 -1.08
N CYS A 43 19.50 -13.16 -0.45
CA CYS A 43 19.56 -11.75 -0.83
C CYS A 43 19.15 -10.83 0.32
N ASP A 44 19.52 -9.55 0.22
CA ASP A 44 18.86 -8.50 1.00
C ASP A 44 17.52 -8.19 0.34
N VAL A 45 16.48 -7.97 1.12
CA VAL A 45 15.10 -7.88 0.63
C VAL A 45 14.51 -6.52 0.89
N VAL A 46 13.91 -5.90 -0.12
CA VAL A 46 13.19 -4.63 0.02
C VAL A 46 11.75 -4.89 0.45
N TYR A 47 11.30 -4.17 1.49
CA TYR A 47 9.95 -4.24 2.03
C TYR A 47 9.35 -2.85 2.28
N ILE A 48 8.04 -2.77 2.53
CA ILE A 48 7.34 -1.53 2.88
C ILE A 48 7.11 -1.51 4.40
N LYS A 49 7.39 -0.38 5.07
CA LYS A 49 7.27 -0.24 6.55
C LYS A 49 5.99 0.47 7.02
N ASN A 50 5.32 1.18 6.13
CA ASN A 50 4.12 1.96 6.42
C ASN A 50 3.00 1.62 5.45
N ALA A 51 2.83 0.32 5.14
CA ALA A 51 1.68 -0.12 4.36
C ALA A 51 0.39 0.07 5.17
N GLU A 52 -0.70 0.42 4.50
CA GLU A 52 -2.04 0.54 5.11
C GLU A 52 -2.57 -0.82 5.59
N VAL A 53 -1.98 -1.91 5.07
CA VAL A 53 -2.41 -3.29 5.29
C VAL A 53 -1.29 -4.06 5.95
N ASP A 54 -1.57 -4.65 7.11
CA ASP A 54 -0.56 -5.28 7.96
C ASP A 54 0.12 -6.46 7.27
N THR A 55 -0.61 -7.26 6.47
CA THR A 55 -0.04 -8.34 5.65
C THR A 55 1.18 -7.88 4.84
N PHE A 56 1.15 -6.66 4.30
CA PHE A 56 2.22 -6.08 3.48
C PHE A 56 3.28 -5.30 4.26
N ASN A 57 3.07 -5.08 5.57
CA ASN A 57 3.99 -4.33 6.40
C ASN A 57 5.14 -5.22 6.89
N GLY A 58 6.38 -4.74 6.72
CA GLY A 58 7.61 -5.40 7.13
C GLY A 58 8.14 -6.44 6.14
N CYS A 59 9.31 -6.99 6.45
CA CYS A 59 9.93 -8.04 5.64
C CYS A 59 9.13 -9.35 5.73
N GLY A 60 8.52 -9.77 4.62
CA GLY A 60 7.70 -10.98 4.60
C GLY A 60 8.48 -12.27 4.85
N TYR A 61 9.79 -12.33 4.55
CA TYR A 61 10.63 -13.48 4.94
C TYR A 61 10.82 -13.57 6.45
N CYS A 62 11.12 -12.45 7.11
CA CYS A 62 11.21 -12.40 8.57
C CYS A 62 9.85 -12.68 9.23
N LYS A 63 8.75 -12.20 8.63
CA LYS A 63 7.40 -12.48 9.12
C LYS A 63 7.09 -13.98 9.07
N TRP A 64 7.42 -14.65 7.97
CA TRP A 64 7.28 -16.11 7.85
C TRP A 64 8.18 -16.86 8.84
N ALA A 65 9.44 -16.45 9.02
CA ALA A 65 10.32 -17.11 9.97
C ALA A 65 9.79 -17.07 11.42
N LYS A 66 9.05 -16.01 11.80
CA LYS A 66 8.45 -15.87 13.13
C LYS A 66 7.29 -16.83 13.41
N THR A 67 6.70 -17.47 12.39
CA THR A 67 5.63 -18.46 12.61
C THR A 67 6.14 -19.85 12.95
N ASN A 68 7.46 -20.02 13.10
CA ASN A 68 8.11 -21.32 13.28
C ASN A 68 7.68 -22.33 12.20
N PRO A 69 7.87 -21.99 10.91
CA PRO A 69 7.43 -22.85 9.81
C PRO A 69 8.20 -24.18 9.83
N PRO A 70 7.64 -25.25 9.23
CA PRO A 70 8.34 -26.52 9.10
C PRO A 70 9.72 -26.32 8.46
N ALA A 71 10.71 -27.13 8.85
CA ALA A 71 12.10 -27.02 8.38
C ALA A 71 12.22 -27.01 6.85
N LYS A 72 11.33 -27.72 6.15
CA LYS A 72 11.25 -27.75 4.67
C LYS A 72 10.97 -26.37 4.04
N THR A 73 10.36 -25.46 4.79
CA THR A 73 9.94 -24.11 4.36
C THR A 73 10.59 -23.00 5.20
N ALA A 74 11.60 -23.33 6.00
CA ALA A 74 12.37 -22.41 6.83
C ALA A 74 13.75 -22.13 6.18
N GLY A 75 14.48 -21.15 6.73
CA GLY A 75 15.87 -20.86 6.34
C GLY A 75 16.04 -20.62 4.84
N TYR A 76 16.85 -21.45 4.17
CA TYR A 76 17.12 -21.32 2.74
C TYR A 76 15.88 -21.52 1.86
N ASN A 77 14.88 -22.26 2.33
CA ASN A 77 13.63 -22.54 1.61
C ASN A 77 12.49 -21.62 2.07
N ASN A 78 12.80 -20.57 2.83
CA ASN A 78 11.82 -19.57 3.20
C ASN A 78 11.26 -18.90 1.93
N GLN A 79 9.97 -19.07 1.68
CA GLN A 79 9.29 -18.50 0.51
C GLN A 79 8.67 -17.12 0.81
N GLY A 80 8.83 -16.63 2.04
CA GLY A 80 8.20 -15.42 2.53
C GLY A 80 6.71 -15.60 2.85
N TRP A 81 6.16 -14.55 3.46
CA TRP A 81 4.78 -14.51 3.93
C TRP A 81 3.76 -14.63 2.79
N PRO A 82 2.75 -15.51 2.91
CA PRO A 82 1.69 -15.66 1.92
C PRO A 82 0.86 -14.37 1.81
N GLY A 83 0.58 -13.93 0.59
CA GLY A 83 -0.13 -12.68 0.33
C GLY A 83 0.71 -11.41 0.43
N CYS A 84 1.98 -11.51 0.86
CA CYS A 84 2.94 -10.41 0.78
C CYS A 84 4.03 -10.72 -0.25
N CYS A 85 4.87 -11.73 -0.03
CA CYS A 85 5.97 -12.00 -0.96
C CYS A 85 5.52 -12.81 -2.18
N ARG A 86 4.47 -13.62 -2.03
CA ARG A 86 3.96 -14.55 -3.05
C ARG A 86 2.44 -14.73 -2.93
N PRO A 87 1.78 -15.23 -3.99
CA PRO A 87 0.39 -15.67 -3.90
C PRO A 87 0.20 -16.69 -2.76
N PRO A 88 -0.87 -16.59 -1.96
CA PRO A 88 -1.20 -17.59 -0.95
C PRO A 88 -1.66 -18.90 -1.60
N THR A 89 -1.29 -20.03 -1.00
CA THR A 89 -1.90 -21.34 -1.33
C THR A 89 -3.18 -21.55 -0.52
N PRO A 90 -4.06 -22.50 -0.90
CA PRO A 90 -5.32 -22.74 -0.19
C PRO A 90 -5.16 -23.04 1.32
N SER A 91 -4.09 -23.75 1.71
CA SER A 91 -3.80 -24.06 3.11
C SER A 91 -3.28 -22.86 3.91
N GLU A 92 -2.87 -21.80 3.22
CA GLU A 92 -2.28 -20.60 3.82
C GLU A 92 -3.25 -19.44 3.92
N VAL A 93 -4.43 -19.55 3.30
CA VAL A 93 -5.50 -18.55 3.32
C VAL A 93 -5.78 -18.08 4.76
N LYS A 94 -5.80 -19.01 5.72
CA LYS A 94 -6.03 -18.74 7.14
C LYS A 94 -5.01 -17.82 7.82
N HIS A 95 -3.81 -17.63 7.25
CA HIS A 95 -2.79 -16.74 7.81
C HIS A 95 -3.01 -15.28 7.42
N ILE A 96 -3.89 -15.00 6.46
CA ILE A 96 -4.18 -13.65 5.97
C ILE A 96 -5.47 -13.18 6.64
N PRO A 97 -5.44 -12.08 7.42
CA PRO A 97 -6.64 -11.50 8.02
C PRO A 97 -7.70 -11.19 6.97
N ALA A 98 -8.98 -11.40 7.31
CA ALA A 98 -10.11 -11.16 6.40
C ALA A 98 -10.07 -9.75 5.76
N ALA A 99 -9.73 -8.73 6.55
CA ALA A 99 -9.65 -7.33 6.11
C ALA A 99 -8.59 -7.08 5.02
N ASP A 100 -7.54 -7.90 4.96
CA ASP A 100 -6.37 -7.68 4.09
C ASP A 100 -6.59 -8.28 2.69
N TRP A 101 -7.60 -9.15 2.53
CA TRP A 101 -7.79 -9.94 1.33
C TRP A 101 -8.05 -9.14 0.06
N LYS A 102 -8.72 -7.99 0.17
CA LYS A 102 -8.93 -7.10 -0.99
C LYS A 102 -7.58 -6.63 -1.56
N ALA A 103 -6.65 -6.26 -0.68
CA ALA A 103 -5.32 -5.82 -1.08
C ALA A 103 -4.49 -6.99 -1.65
N VAL A 104 -4.55 -8.17 -1.01
CA VAL A 104 -3.87 -9.38 -1.49
C VAL A 104 -4.34 -9.78 -2.89
N SER A 105 -5.66 -9.75 -3.12
CA SER A 105 -6.25 -10.07 -4.42
C SER A 105 -5.75 -9.14 -5.52
N ILE A 106 -5.69 -7.83 -5.27
CA ILE A 106 -5.21 -6.84 -6.24
C ILE A 106 -3.71 -6.96 -6.52
N VAL A 107 -2.90 -7.19 -5.48
CA VAL A 107 -1.43 -7.25 -5.60
C VAL A 107 -0.98 -8.54 -6.28
N HIS A 108 -1.58 -9.67 -5.92
CA HIS A 108 -1.17 -11.00 -6.39
C HIS A 108 -2.06 -11.58 -7.49
N HIS A 109 -3.12 -10.89 -7.89
CA HIS A 109 -4.07 -11.36 -8.91
C HIS A 109 -4.71 -12.71 -8.56
N VAL A 110 -5.03 -12.90 -7.27
CA VAL A 110 -5.70 -14.11 -6.77
C VAL A 110 -7.15 -13.82 -6.41
N PRO A 111 -8.08 -14.76 -6.61
CA PRO A 111 -9.48 -14.56 -6.20
C PRO A 111 -9.59 -14.51 -4.67
N VAL A 112 -10.50 -13.67 -4.16
CA VAL A 112 -10.87 -13.66 -2.74
C VAL A 112 -11.67 -14.94 -2.43
N PRO A 113 -11.23 -15.76 -1.45
CA PRO A 113 -11.94 -16.98 -1.02
C PRO A 113 -13.39 -16.70 -0.62
N ALA A 114 -14.29 -17.67 -0.87
CA ALA A 114 -15.74 -17.48 -0.70
C ALA A 114 -16.15 -17.27 0.77
N ASP A 115 -15.50 -17.97 1.68
CA ASP A 115 -15.64 -17.82 3.14
C ASP A 115 -15.25 -16.41 3.60
N VAL A 116 -14.11 -15.90 3.13
CA VAL A 116 -13.66 -14.54 3.44
C VAL A 116 -14.61 -13.51 2.85
N ARG A 117 -15.09 -13.72 1.62
CA ARG A 117 -16.07 -12.83 0.98
C ARG A 117 -17.34 -12.73 1.80
N ALA A 118 -17.88 -13.87 2.25
CA ALA A 118 -19.06 -13.90 3.10
C ALA A 118 -18.85 -13.17 4.44
N LEU A 119 -17.65 -13.23 5.03
CA LEU A 119 -17.33 -12.46 6.24
C LEU A 119 -17.28 -10.96 5.98
N LEU A 120 -16.67 -10.54 4.87
CA LEU A 120 -16.60 -9.13 4.48
C LEU A 120 -17.99 -8.56 4.18
N ASP A 121 -18.84 -9.32 3.50
CA ASP A 121 -20.22 -8.91 3.17
C ASP A 121 -21.08 -8.74 4.45
N ARG A 122 -20.85 -9.56 5.48
CA ARG A 122 -21.53 -9.43 6.78
C ARG A 122 -21.02 -8.27 7.62
N ALA A 123 -19.73 -7.95 7.50
CA ALA A 123 -19.10 -6.86 8.25
C ALA A 123 -19.35 -5.48 7.61
N ALA A 124 -19.79 -5.44 6.35
CA ALA A 124 -20.19 -4.20 5.72
C ALA A 124 -21.36 -3.59 6.51
N PRO A 125 -21.26 -2.33 6.98
CA PRO A 125 -22.41 -1.68 7.59
C PRO A 125 -23.56 -1.73 6.58
N PRO A 126 -24.82 -1.94 7.03
CA PRO A 126 -25.95 -1.84 6.13
C PRO A 126 -25.82 -0.45 5.51
N MET A 127 -25.52 -0.39 4.20
CA MET A 127 -25.64 0.84 3.47
C MET A 127 -27.06 1.30 3.77
N ARG A 128 -27.18 2.43 4.46
CA ARG A 128 -28.44 3.16 4.52
C ARG A 128 -28.75 3.46 3.06
N THR A 129 -29.46 2.55 2.39
CA THR A 129 -30.36 2.93 1.32
C THR A 129 -31.15 4.06 1.95
N GLN A 130 -30.92 5.29 1.49
CA GLN A 130 -31.91 6.33 1.62
C GLN A 130 -33.14 5.76 0.92
N SER A 131 -33.93 5.01 1.67
CA SER A 131 -35.28 4.66 1.33
C SER A 131 -35.98 6.00 1.35
N GLY A 132 -36.06 6.62 0.16
CA GLY A 132 -36.93 7.76 -0.04
C GLY A 132 -38.30 7.39 0.50
N SER A 133 -38.85 8.27 1.32
CA SER A 133 -40.20 8.17 1.85
C SER A 133 -41.20 7.69 0.78
N PRO A 134 -42.12 6.77 1.09
CA PRO A 134 -43.21 6.48 0.19
C PRO A 134 -44.22 7.62 0.32
N THR A 135 -44.06 8.68 -0.47
CA THR A 135 -45.18 9.58 -0.76
C THR A 135 -46.15 8.81 -1.63
N GLY A 136 -47.16 8.23 -0.98
CA GLY A 136 -48.30 7.63 -1.66
C GLY A 136 -48.99 8.67 -2.53
N ARG A 137 -49.10 8.38 -3.82
CA ARG A 137 -50.16 8.90 -4.69
C ARG A 137 -50.60 7.77 -5.62
N SER A 138 -51.82 7.32 -5.39
CA SER A 138 -52.57 6.38 -6.22
C SER A 138 -52.82 6.94 -7.63
N PRO A 139 -53.16 6.08 -8.60
CA PRO A 139 -53.08 6.36 -10.03
C PRO A 139 -54.37 6.96 -10.57
N THR A 140 -54.25 7.91 -11.50
CA THR A 140 -55.35 8.28 -12.39
C THR A 140 -54.80 8.40 -13.81
N SER A 141 -55.05 7.37 -14.62
CA SER A 141 -55.14 7.50 -16.09
C SER A 141 -56.60 7.91 -16.40
N PRO A 142 -56.88 8.64 -17.49
CA PRO A 142 -56.90 8.00 -18.81
C PRO A 142 -56.41 8.87 -20.00
N ASN A 143 -55.68 8.20 -20.89
CA ASN A 143 -55.85 8.14 -22.34
C ASN A 143 -56.09 9.44 -23.16
N VAL A 144 -55.07 9.91 -23.90
CA VAL A 144 -55.22 10.54 -25.23
C VAL A 144 -53.98 10.21 -26.10
N PRO A 145 -54.12 9.72 -27.35
CA PRO A 145 -53.00 9.51 -28.26
C PRO A 145 -52.75 10.77 -29.12
N GLY A 146 -51.58 11.38 -28.98
CA GLY A 146 -51.19 12.57 -29.76
C GLY A 146 -49.74 12.49 -30.23
N LYS A 147 -49.57 12.25 -31.53
CA LYS A 147 -48.31 12.37 -32.28
C LYS A 147 -47.79 13.82 -32.21
N ALA A 148 -46.49 14.01 -31.93
CA ALA A 148 -45.65 15.06 -32.54
C ALA A 148 -44.21 15.02 -31.99
N MET A 149 -43.26 14.55 -32.79
CA MET A 149 -42.01 15.31 -33.01
C MET A 149 -42.28 16.31 -34.16
N PRO A 150 -41.48 17.35 -34.44
CA PRO A 150 -40.09 17.63 -34.02
C PRO A 150 -39.80 19.10 -33.61
N GLN A 151 -38.64 19.38 -33.01
CA GLN A 151 -37.89 20.59 -33.41
C GLN A 151 -36.40 20.51 -33.03
N LEU A 152 -35.58 20.36 -34.05
CA LEU A 152 -34.26 20.99 -34.12
C LEU A 152 -34.47 22.51 -34.19
N ASP A 153 -33.71 23.29 -33.43
CA ASP A 153 -32.79 24.27 -34.02
C ASP A 153 -31.93 25.03 -33.00
N ARG A 154 -30.66 25.19 -33.43
CA ARG A 154 -29.77 26.38 -33.31
C ARG A 154 -29.48 26.98 -31.93
N ARG A 155 -28.24 26.81 -31.43
CA ARG A 155 -27.03 27.63 -31.75
C ARG A 155 -27.02 28.97 -31.02
N ASN A 156 -26.14 29.14 -30.03
CA ASN A 156 -25.19 30.25 -30.06
C ASN A 156 -24.00 30.02 -29.12
N SER A 157 -22.81 30.26 -29.68
CA SER A 157 -21.51 30.31 -29.02
C SER A 157 -21.32 31.67 -28.35
N ASN A 158 -20.71 31.74 -27.16
CA ASN A 158 -19.35 32.26 -27.00
C ASN A 158 -18.92 32.37 -25.51
N PRO A 159 -17.59 32.42 -25.27
CA PRO A 159 -16.96 32.18 -23.98
C PRO A 159 -16.83 33.46 -23.16
N SER A 160 -16.83 33.34 -21.83
CA SER A 160 -16.50 34.45 -20.93
C SER A 160 -15.15 34.18 -20.24
N PRO A 161 -14.28 35.20 -20.10
CA PRO A 161 -12.87 35.04 -19.80
C PRO A 161 -12.54 35.05 -18.30
N ASN A 162 -11.40 34.45 -18.00
CA ASN A 162 -10.66 34.51 -16.73
C ASN A 162 -10.52 35.94 -16.18
N PRO A 163 -10.32 36.06 -14.85
CA PRO A 163 -9.15 36.79 -14.37
C PRO A 163 -8.31 35.99 -13.37
N ARG A 164 -7.04 35.79 -13.74
CA ARG A 164 -5.92 35.49 -12.83
C ARG A 164 -5.67 36.68 -11.88
N PRO A 165 -5.18 36.43 -10.67
CA PRO A 165 -4.21 37.33 -10.03
C PRO A 165 -2.77 36.93 -10.39
N LYS A 166 -1.96 37.93 -10.76
CA LYS A 166 -0.52 37.82 -11.01
C LYS A 166 0.30 37.90 -9.71
N TRP A 167 1.43 37.22 -9.76
CA TRP A 167 2.66 37.34 -8.96
C TRP A 167 2.86 38.59 -8.09
N GLY A 168 3.21 38.35 -6.82
CA GLY A 168 4.08 39.21 -6.02
C GLY A 168 5.33 38.43 -5.62
N SER A 169 6.47 38.86 -6.16
CA SER A 169 7.82 38.33 -5.95
C SER A 169 8.38 38.85 -4.62
N SER A 170 9.01 38.00 -3.80
CA SER A 170 9.96 38.41 -2.75
C SER A 170 10.77 37.20 -2.25
N THR A 171 12.02 37.11 -2.69
CA THR A 171 13.14 36.37 -2.08
C THR A 171 14.35 37.30 -2.09
N PRO A 172 15.38 37.13 -1.25
CA PRO A 172 15.48 36.51 0.08
C PRO A 172 16.24 37.46 1.07
N PRO A 173 16.55 37.01 2.30
CA PRO A 173 17.89 37.31 2.79
C PRO A 173 18.69 36.09 3.24
N LYS A 174 19.99 36.29 3.09
CA LYS A 174 21.13 35.40 3.19
C LYS A 174 21.75 35.55 4.58
N THR A 175 21.82 34.48 5.37
CA THR A 175 22.62 34.45 6.61
C THR A 175 22.99 32.98 6.89
N ARG A 176 24.13 32.50 6.41
CA ARG A 176 25.45 32.48 7.08
C ARG A 176 25.54 31.37 8.14
N SER A 177 26.03 30.21 7.73
CA SER A 177 26.69 29.25 8.64
C SER A 177 27.91 29.92 9.26
N PRO A 178 28.23 29.63 10.54
CA PRO A 178 29.45 28.85 10.78
C PRO A 178 29.44 27.93 12.01
N GLN A 179 30.27 26.89 11.85
CA GLN A 179 31.15 26.26 12.85
C GLN A 179 30.65 25.14 13.78
N LEU A 180 31.16 23.95 13.44
CA LEU A 180 31.62 22.92 14.38
C LEU A 180 32.42 23.51 15.55
N PRO A 181 32.29 22.92 16.74
CA PRO A 181 33.41 22.70 17.65
C PRO A 181 34.07 21.33 17.39
N ARG A 182 35.36 21.32 17.66
CA ARG A 182 36.38 20.33 17.35
C ARG A 182 36.91 19.76 18.68
N SER A 183 37.07 18.44 18.73
CA SER A 183 38.09 17.66 19.48
C SER A 183 38.18 17.62 21.02
N GLY A 184 38.49 16.40 21.50
CA GLY A 184 39.05 16.04 22.83
C GLY A 184 38.01 15.37 23.74
N SER A 185 38.12 14.13 24.25
CA SER A 185 39.28 13.33 24.63
C SER A 185 38.83 11.88 24.89
N ALA A 186 39.63 10.88 24.54
CA ALA A 186 39.82 9.61 25.29
C ALA A 186 40.71 8.67 24.47
N GLU A 187 42.02 8.91 24.55
CA GLU A 187 43.00 7.85 24.33
C GLU A 187 43.09 6.98 25.59
N ARG A 188 43.14 5.67 25.36
CA ARG A 188 43.98 4.65 26.02
C ARG A 188 43.52 4.03 27.36
N GLU A 189 43.33 2.71 27.31
CA GLU A 189 43.98 1.66 28.13
C GLU A 189 43.32 0.32 27.75
N LYS A 190 43.91 -0.59 26.95
CA LYS A 190 44.99 -1.56 27.21
C LYS A 190 44.84 -2.38 28.51
N ILE A 191 44.12 -3.50 28.43
CA ILE A 191 44.25 -4.70 29.30
C ILE A 191 43.97 -5.90 28.38
N SER A 192 44.93 -6.63 27.80
CA SER A 192 45.89 -7.59 28.39
C SER A 192 45.27 -8.63 29.31
N SER A 193 44.92 -9.81 28.77
CA SER A 193 44.86 -11.09 29.50
C SER A 193 44.89 -12.21 28.44
N LYS A 194 46.08 -12.72 28.14
CA LYS A 194 46.63 -13.99 28.65
C LYS A 194 46.15 -15.20 27.83
N VAL A 195 46.93 -15.47 26.80
CA VAL A 195 47.28 -16.82 26.35
C VAL A 195 48.00 -17.52 27.50
N ASN A 196 47.56 -18.73 27.84
CA ASN A 196 48.37 -19.75 28.50
C ASN A 196 47.88 -21.11 27.98
N ASP A 197 48.64 -21.64 27.02
CA ASP A 197 48.95 -23.07 26.88
C ASP A 197 49.87 -23.50 28.05
N PRO A 198 50.14 -24.79 28.31
CA PRO A 198 50.04 -25.97 27.42
C PRO A 198 49.18 -27.14 27.93
#